data_AF-A0A2T9ULR8-F1
#
_entry.id   AF-A0A2T9ULR8-F1
#
_cell.length_a   1.000
_cell.length_b   1.000
_cell.length_c   1.000
_cell.angle_alpha   90.00
_cell.angle_beta   90.00
_cell.angle_gamma   90.00
#
_symmetry.space_group_name_H-M   'P 1'
#
loop_
_entity.id
_entity.type
_entity.pdbx_description
1 polymer ?
#
loop_
_entity_poly.entity_id
_entity_poly.type
_entity_poly.pdbx_seq_one_letter_code
_entity_poly.pdbx_strand_id
1 'polypeptide(L)' 'VVYADGSESTIISGAGKARIMQGASAALVGSMLDNGDEIISTPQSCSKLVFREGRELPEGFLNVSASKH' A
#
# COMPACT_ATOMS: atom_id res chain seq x y z
N VAL A 1 2.71 -8.93 -6.54
CA VAL A 1 1.67 -9.90 -6.15
C VAL A 1 1.63 -10.96 -7.24
N VAL A 2 1.63 -12.23 -6.86
CA VAL A 2 1.58 -13.35 -7.80
C VAL A 2 0.19 -13.97 -7.72
N TYR A 3 -0.50 -14.09 -8.85
CA TYR A 3 -1.84 -14.65 -8.93
C TYR A 3 -1.80 -16.15 -9.22
N ALA A 4 -2.95 -16.81 -9.10
CA ALA A 4 -3.07 -18.26 -9.29
C ALA A 4 -2.73 -18.71 -10.72
N ASP A 5 -2.91 -17.84 -11.71
CA ASP A 5 -2.53 -18.08 -13.11
C ASP A 5 -1.03 -17.83 -13.38
N GLY A 6 -0.26 -17.44 -12.35
CA GLY A 6 1.16 -17.12 -12.44
C GLY A 6 1.45 -15.70 -12.94
N SER A 7 0.43 -14.89 -13.25
CA SER A 7 0.63 -13.48 -13.58
C SER A 7 1.10 -12.70 -12.35
N GLU A 8 1.80 -11.60 -12.59
CA GLU A 8 2.32 -10.73 -11.54
C GLU A 8 1.80 -9.30 -11.71
N SER A 9 1.62 -8.62 -10.59
CA SER A 9 1.24 -7.19 -10.55
C SER A 9 1.99 -6.46 -9.43
N THR A 10 2.35 -5.20 -9.69
CA THR A 10 3.10 -4.37 -8.75
C THR A 10 2.17 -3.65 -7.80
N ILE A 11 2.53 -3.62 -6.51
CA ILE A 11 1.84 -2.76 -5.54
C ILE A 11 2.33 -1.33 -5.75
N ILE A 12 1.42 -0.40 -6.04
CA ILE A 12 1.73 0.98 -6.43
C ILE A 12 1.32 2.04 -5.40
N SER A 13 0.65 1.64 -4.31
CA SER A 13 0.41 2.51 -3.15
C SER A 13 0.60 1.76 -1.84
N GLY A 14 0.83 2.47 -0.75
CA GLY A 14 1.17 1.87 0.54
C GLY A 14 1.13 2.86 1.70
N ALA A 15 1.90 2.59 2.75
CA ALA A 15 1.97 3.45 3.93
C ALA A 15 2.62 4.83 3.68
N GLY A 16 3.15 5.10 2.48
CA GLY A 16 3.99 6.25 2.20
C GLY A 16 5.14 6.38 3.21
N LYS A 17 5.40 7.60 3.66
CA LYS A 17 6.37 7.91 4.72
C LYS A 17 5.93 7.45 6.12
N ALA A 18 4.70 6.95 6.30
CA ALA A 18 4.26 6.44 7.60
C ALA A 18 5.01 5.16 8.01
N ARG A 19 5.37 4.32 7.02
CA ARG A 19 6.13 3.09 7.27
C ARG A 19 6.93 2.67 6.05
N ILE A 20 8.26 2.72 6.19
CA ILE A 20 9.22 2.17 5.23
C ILE A 20 9.80 0.87 5.80
N MET A 21 9.80 -0.19 4.98
CA MET A 21 10.39 -1.49 5.29
C MET A 21 11.37 -1.83 4.16
N GLN A 22 12.63 -2.08 4.51
CA GLN A 22 13.69 -2.43 3.55
C GLN A 22 13.79 -1.44 2.37
N GLY A 23 13.58 -0.15 2.63
CA GLY A 23 13.67 0.91 1.62
C GLY A 23 12.41 1.14 0.79
N ALA A 24 11.37 0.32 0.94
CA ALA A 24 10.09 0.48 0.24
C ALA A 24 8.94 0.80 1.20
N SER A 25 7.88 1.44 0.70
CA SER A 25 6.67 1.65 1.48
C SER A 25 5.99 0.32 1.81
N ALA A 26 5.56 0.14 3.06
CA ALA A 26 4.83 -1.06 3.45
C ALA A 26 3.44 -1.09 2.77
N ALA A 27 3.07 -2.23 2.19
CA ALA A 27 1.72 -2.44 1.67
C ALA A 27 0.69 -2.52 2.81
N LEU A 28 -0.52 -2.00 2.58
CA LEU A 28 -1.61 -1.94 3.54
C LEU A 28 -2.89 -2.52 2.94
N VAL A 29 -3.88 -2.78 3.78
CA VAL A 29 -5.27 -2.85 3.30
C VAL A 29 -5.64 -1.48 2.73
N GLY A 30 -6.19 -1.45 1.52
CA GLY A 30 -6.41 -0.23 0.72
C GLY A 30 -5.30 0.09 -0.29
N SER A 31 -4.20 -0.66 -0.29
CA SER A 31 -3.14 -0.51 -1.31
C SER A 31 -3.65 -0.94 -2.68
N MET A 32 -3.35 -0.13 -3.70
CA MET A 32 -3.66 -0.38 -5.10
C MET A 32 -2.52 -1.11 -5.80
N LEU A 33 -2.90 -1.90 -6.80
CA LEU A 33 -2.00 -2.59 -7.71
C LEU A 33 -2.07 -1.98 -9.12
N ASP A 34 -1.03 -2.17 -9.93
CA ASP A 34 -0.94 -1.62 -11.29
C ASP A 34 -1.98 -2.20 -12.28
N ASN A 35 -2.57 -3.35 -11.95
CA ASN A 35 -3.65 -3.97 -12.72
C ASN A 35 -5.04 -3.46 -12.32
N GLY A 36 -5.14 -2.56 -11.34
CA GLY A 36 -6.39 -2.00 -10.84
C GLY A 36 -6.97 -2.70 -9.61
N ASP A 37 -6.36 -3.78 -9.13
CA ASP A 37 -6.81 -4.49 -7.93
C ASP A 37 -6.44 -3.73 -6.64
N GLU A 38 -7.15 -4.05 -5.56
CA GLU A 38 -6.94 -3.49 -4.22
C GLU A 38 -6.69 -4.62 -3.20
N ILE A 39 -5.75 -4.41 -2.29
CA ILE A 39 -5.57 -5.28 -1.12
C ILE A 39 -6.72 -5.02 -0.13
N ILE A 40 -7.71 -5.90 -0.10
CA ILE A 40 -8.89 -5.76 0.79
C ILE A 40 -8.74 -6.45 2.15
N SER A 41 -7.72 -7.28 2.34
CA SER A 41 -7.48 -7.97 3.61
C SER A 41 -6.01 -8.35 3.79
N THR A 42 -5.61 -8.63 5.04
CA THR A 42 -4.25 -9.08 5.37
C THR A 42 -4.31 -10.15 6.47
N PRO A 43 -3.46 -11.19 6.41
CA PRO A 43 -3.32 -12.15 7.50
C PRO A 43 -2.58 -11.56 8.72
N GLN A 44 -2.05 -10.33 8.60
CA GLN A 44 -1.37 -9.66 9.71
C GLN A 44 -2.35 -9.32 10.84
N SER A 45 -2.08 -9.81 12.05
CA SER A 45 -2.94 -9.61 13.23
C SER A 45 -2.41 -8.60 14.25
N CYS A 46 -1.17 -8.11 14.11
CA CYS A 46 -0.47 -7.39 15.17
C CYS A 46 -0.11 -5.93 14.87
N SER A 47 -0.16 -5.49 13.60
CA SER A 47 0.32 -4.16 13.19
C SER A 47 -0.80 -3.32 12.60
N LYS A 48 -0.97 -2.10 13.12
CA LYS A 48 -1.93 -1.10 12.62
C LYS A 48 -1.28 0.28 12.62
N LEU A 49 -1.61 1.11 11.63
CA LEU A 49 -1.29 2.53 11.63
C LEU A 49 -2.55 3.29 12.08
N VAL A 50 -2.40 4.17 13.07
CA VAL A 50 -3.51 4.94 13.64
C VAL A 50 -3.23 6.42 13.45
N PHE A 51 -4.10 7.10 12.72
CA PHE A 51 -4.06 8.54 12.51
C PHE A 51 -5.24 9.19 13.21
N ARG A 52 -5.04 10.40 13.72
CA ARG A 52 -6.12 11.19 14.33
C ARG A 52 -6.85 11.96 13.24
N GLU A 53 -8.17 11.97 13.34
CA GLU A 53 -9.01 12.79 12.47
C GLU A 53 -8.61 14.28 12.54
N GLY A 54 -8.70 14.98 11.41
CA GLY A 54 -8.32 16.40 11.30
C GLY A 54 -6.81 16.65 11.24
N ARG A 55 -5.97 15.61 11.19
CA ARG A 55 -4.53 15.72 10.90
C ARG A 55 -4.25 15.29 9.47
N GLU A 56 -3.26 15.91 8.85
CA GLU A 56 -2.77 15.47 7.54
C GLU A 56 -2.21 14.04 7.64
N LEU A 57 -2.51 13.24 6.63
CA LEU A 57 -1.94 11.91 6.50
C LEU A 57 -0.47 12.03 6.07
N PRO A 58 0.40 11.08 6.46
CA PRO A 58 1.78 11.08 6.02
C PRO A 58 1.88 11.09 4.49
N GLU A 59 2.87 11.80 3.97
CA GLU A 59 3.12 11.89 2.54
C GLU A 59 3.17 10.50 1.88
N GLY A 60 2.41 10.33 0.80
CA GLY A 60 2.32 9.06 0.07
C GLY A 60 1.41 8.00 0.71
N PHE A 61 0.73 8.29 1.82
CA PHE A 61 -0.18 7.34 2.46
C PHE A 61 -1.39 7.02 1.56
N LEU A 62 -1.51 5.75 1.16
CA LEU A 62 -2.48 5.19 0.21
C LEU A 62 -2.65 6.01 -1.07
N ASN A 63 -1.68 6.86 -1.39
CA ASN A 63 -1.71 7.67 -2.58
C ASN A 63 -1.07 6.87 -3.71
N VAL A 64 -1.79 6.75 -4.83
CA VAL A 64 -1.20 6.27 -6.06
C VAL A 64 -0.39 7.42 -6.62
N SER A 65 0.91 7.48 -6.30
CA SER A 65 1.77 8.35 -7.08
C SER A 65 1.73 7.82 -8.51
N ALA A 66 1.30 8.64 -9.46
CA ALA A 66 1.45 8.33 -10.86
C ALA A 66 2.97 8.16 -11.10
N SER A 67 3.46 6.93 -11.07
CA SER A 67 4.80 6.62 -11.54
C SER A 67 4.82 7.01 -13.01
N LYS A 68 5.46 8.15 -13.28
CA LYS A 68 5.83 8.56 -14.64
C LYS A 68 6.44 7.35 -15.33
N HIS A 69 5.79 6.93 -16.40
CA HIS A 69 6.37 6.00 -17.38
C HIS A 69 7.59 6.66 -18.02
#